data_AF-A0A662UAN3-F1
#
_entry.id   AF-A0A662UAN3-F1
#
_cell.length_a   1.000
_cell.length_b   1.000
_cell.length_c   1.000
_cell.angle_alpha   90.00
_cell.angle_beta   90.00
_cell.angle_gamma   90.00
#
_symmetry.space_group_name_H-M   'P 1'
#
loop_
_entity.id
_entity.type
_entity.pdbx_description
1 polymer ?
#
loop_
_entity_poly.entity_id
_entity_poly.type
_entity_poly.pdbx_seq_one_letter_code
_entity_poly.pdbx_strand_id
1 'polypeptide(L)' 'MKNMELELIEEYTYAGQHRFRFKVKNTNIILNVAADNLDEGVKKAVELLNKLRLFDLGKQ' A
#
# COMPACT_ATOMS: atom_id res chain seq x y z
N MET A 1 16.25 11.52 0.29
CA MET A 1 15.47 10.28 0.09
C MET A 1 14.15 10.67 -0.56
N LYS A 2 13.75 10.03 -1.67
CA LYS A 2 12.42 10.27 -2.25
C LYS A 2 11.40 9.71 -1.27
N ASN A 3 10.58 10.56 -0.68
CA ASN A 3 9.41 10.11 0.07
C ASN A 3 8.54 9.29 -0.87
N MET A 4 8.28 8.04 -0.52
CA MET A 4 7.33 7.23 -1.27
C MET A 4 5.93 7.72 -0.96
N GLU A 5 5.19 8.04 -2.01
CA GLU A 5 3.80 8.46 -1.90
C GLU A 5 2.88 7.33 -2.36
N LEU A 6 1.91 7.01 -1.50
CA LEU A 6 0.81 6.12 -1.81
C LEU A 6 -0.42 6.95 -2.17
N GLU A 7 -1.06 6.60 -3.27
CA GLU A 7 -2.34 7.17 -3.69
C GLU A 7 -3.42 6.11 -3.47
N LEU A 8 -4.45 6.45 -2.71
CA LEU A 8 -5.64 5.59 -2.61
C LEU A 8 -6.41 5.69 -3.94
N ILE A 9 -6.61 4.55 -4.58
CA ILE A 9 -7.35 4.45 -5.83
C ILE A 9 -8.81 4.08 -5.56
N GLU A 10 -9.03 3.08 -4.71
CA GLU A 10 -10.34 2.48 -4.52
C GLU A 10 -10.43 1.77 -3.17
N GLU A 11 -11.61 1.85 -2.56
CA GLU A 11 -12.05 0.97 -1.48
C GLU A 11 -13.13 0.03 -2.03
N TYR A 12 -13.00 -1.26 -1.78
CA TYR A 12 -13.90 -2.27 -2.32
C TYR A 12 -14.05 -3.46 -1.38
N THR A 13 -15.17 -4.15 -1.48
CA THR A 13 -15.41 -5.41 -0.75
C THR A 13 -15.24 -6.58 -1.70
N TYR A 14 -14.43 -7.56 -1.30
CA TYR A 14 -14.25 -8.80 -2.06
C TYR A 14 -14.29 -10.01 -1.12
N ALA A 15 -15.17 -10.97 -1.42
CA ALA A 15 -15.39 -12.15 -0.58
C ALA A 15 -15.71 -11.81 0.89
N GLY A 16 -16.51 -10.75 1.11
CA GLY A 16 -16.88 -10.28 2.46
C GLY A 16 -15.76 -9.55 3.21
N GLN A 17 -14.61 -9.28 2.58
CA GLN A 17 -13.51 -8.54 3.18
C GLN A 17 -13.40 -7.14 2.59
N HIS A 18 -13.26 -6.14 3.47
CA HIS A 18 -12.93 -4.77 3.10
C HIS A 18 -11.49 -4.70 2.60
N ARG A 19 -11.29 -4.06 1.45
CA ARG A 19 -10.00 -3.95 0.78
C ARG A 19 -9.78 -2.55 0.25
N PHE A 20 -8.51 -2.16 0.27
CA PHE A 20 -8.02 -0.90 -0.26
C PHE A 20 -7.04 -1.19 -1.38
N ARG A 21 -7.17 -0.45 -2.48
CA ARG A 21 -6.23 -0.44 -3.59
C ARG A 21 -5.41 0.83 -3.54
N PHE A 22 -4.09 0.69 -3.39
CA PHE A 22 -3.15 1.79 -3.42
C PHE A 22 -2.27 1.72 -4.67
N LYS A 23 -1.94 2.87 -5.24
CA LYS A 23 -0.92 3.01 -6.27
C LYS A 23 0.30 3.69 -5.68
N VAL A 24 1.49 3.16 -5.98
CA VAL A 24 2.73 3.86 -5.67
C VAL A 24 2.96 4.92 -6.73
N LYS A 25 2.97 6.20 -6.35
CA LYS A 25 3.13 7.30 -7.31
C LYS A 25 4.40 7.13 -8.16
N ASN A 26 4.33 7.57 -9.40
CA ASN A 26 5.40 7.45 -10.41
C ASN A 26 5.78 6.00 -10.77
N THR A 27 4.94 5.03 -10.44
CA THR A 27 5.11 3.63 -10.86
C THR A 27 3.77 3.05 -11.33
N ASN A 28 3.84 1.85 -11.93
CA ASN A 28 2.67 1.04 -12.25
C ASN A 28 2.36 0.00 -11.16
N ILE A 29 2.97 0.14 -9.97
CA ILE A 29 2.78 -0.80 -8.86
C ILE A 29 1.43 -0.49 -8.19
N ILE A 30 0.58 -1.50 -8.15
CA ILE A 30 -0.70 -1.50 -7.45
C ILE A 30 -0.64 -2.49 -6.30
N LEU A 31 -1.02 -2.03 -5.11
CA LEU A 31 -1.08 -2.82 -3.89
C LEU A 31 -2.53 -3.00 -3.49
N ASN A 32 -2.96 -4.24 -3.29
CA ASN A 32 -4.26 -4.56 -2.75
C ASN A 32 -4.08 -5.09 -1.33
N VAL A 33 -4.71 -4.45 -0.35
CA VAL A 33 -4.61 -4.85 1.06
C VAL A 33 -5.99 -4.96 1.65
N ALA A 34 -6.22 -6.02 2.43
CA ALA A 34 -7.42 -6.15 3.25
C ALA A 34 -7.22 -5.38 4.56
N ALA A 35 -8.14 -4.49 4.90
CA ALA A 35 -8.10 -3.68 6.11
C ALA A 35 -9.51 -3.19 6.46
N ASP A 36 -9.73 -2.88 7.73
CA ASP A 36 -11.03 -2.42 8.23
C ASP A 36 -11.19 -0.90 8.09
N ASN A 37 -10.10 -0.17 7.87
CA ASN A 37 -10.09 1.28 7.65
C ASN A 37 -8.85 1.73 6.86
N LEU A 38 -8.87 2.99 6.44
CA LEU A 38 -7.81 3.59 5.62
C LEU A 38 -6.44 3.58 6.29
N ASP A 39 -6.36 3.94 7.58
CA ASP A 39 -5.09 4.01 8.32
C ASP A 39 -4.40 2.63 8.39
N GLU A 40 -5.19 1.59 8.67
CA GLU A 40 -4.72 0.21 8.63
C GLU A 40 -4.31 -0.21 7.22
N GLY A 41 -5.06 0.19 6.19
CA GLY A 41 -4.73 -0.04 4.79
C GLY A 41 -3.38 0.57 4.41
N VAL A 42 -3.13 1.82 4.78
CA VAL A 42 -1.85 2.51 4.55
C VAL A 42 -0.71 1.77 5.24
N LYS A 43 -0.88 1.42 6.53
CA LYS A 43 0.14 0.69 7.29
C LYS A 43 0.50 -0.64 6.63
N LYS A 44 -0.51 -1.44 6.24
CA LYS A 44 -0.31 -2.73 5.56
C LYS A 44 0.36 -2.57 4.19
N ALA A 45 0.02 -1.53 3.43
CA ALA A 45 0.65 -1.24 2.15
C ALA A 45 2.15 -0.92 2.32
N VAL A 46 2.51 -0.08 3.29
CA VAL A 46 3.91 0.24 3.61
C VAL A 46 4.68 -1.00 4.08
N GLU A 47 4.09 -1.82 4.96
CA GLU A 47 4.71 -3.08 5.40
C GLU A 47 4.97 -4.05 4.24
N LEU A 48 4.01 -4.16 3.30
CA LEU A 48 4.14 -5.01 2.13
C LEU A 48 5.29 -4.55 1.22
N LEU A 49 5.39 -3.24 0.98
CA LEU A 49 6.47 -2.64 0.19
C LEU A 49 7.86 -2.91 0.81
N ASN A 50 7.96 -2.79 2.14
CA ASN A 50 9.18 -3.09 2.88
C ASN A 50 9.57 -4.57 2.77
N LYS A 51 8.59 -5.48 2.89
CA LYS A 51 8.83 -6.93 2.77
C LYS A 51 9.32 -7.31 1.37
N LEU A 52 8.80 -6.67 0.34
CA LEU A 52 9.18 -6.93 -1.04
C LEU A 52 10.53 -6.30 -1.44
N ARG A 53 11.14 -5.48 -0.57
CA ARG A 53 12.37 -4.71 -0.85
C ARG A 53 12.29 -3.91 -2.16
N LEU A 54 11.08 -3.61 -2.63
CA LEU A 54 10.87 -2.86 -3.87
C LEU A 54 11.32 -1.40 -3.75
N PHE A 55 11.53 -0.96 -2.51
CA PHE A 55 12.05 0.34 -2.17
C PHE A 55 12.92 0.18 -0.94
N ASP A 56 14.20 0.51 -1.09
CA ASP A 56 15.12 0.54 0.03
C ASP A 56 14.81 1.79 0.87
N LEU A 57 13.94 1.66 1.86
CA LEU A 57 13.91 2.59 2.99
C LEU A 57 15.17 2.30 3.79
N GLY A 58 16.30 2.84 3.31
CA GLY A 58 17.64 2.50 3.76
C GLY A 58 17.70 2.31 5.27
N LYS A 59 18.00 1.08 5.69
CA LYS A 59 18.53 0.85 7.03
C LYS A 59 19.92 1.48 7.04
N GLN A 60 20.05 2.60 7.76
CA GLN A 60 21.34 2.98 8.34
C GLN A 60 21.76 1.91 9.34
#